data_AF-A0A377TVS1-F1
#
_entry.id   AF-A0A377TVS1-F1
#
_cell.length_a   1.000
_cell.length_b   1.000
_cell.length_c   1.000
_cell.angle_alpha   90.00
_cell.angle_beta   90.00
_cell.angle_gamma   90.00
#
_symmetry.space_group_name_H-M   'P 1'
#
loop_
_entity.id
_entity.type
_entity.pdbx_description
1 polymer ?
#
loop_
_entity_poly.entity_id
_entity_poly.type
_entity_poly.pdbx_seq_one_letter_code
_entity_poly.pdbx_strand_id
1 'polypeptide(L)'
;MRDSDDWWVFIDWQAELNKQASAQGVLIYCLQRALWLAQRFEPQRVPDYTATLWQLKEAALHHLWDNDRQVFISGAVRQVSWASQIWLVLAEVGTAGQRQALMRRLQQQPPAIAMNTPYLRHHHIVALLQSGLREEAVAEIKAYWGRWSPTAPTPSGKFSTPNILTFPVWQ
;
A
#
# COMPACT_ATOMS: atom_id res chain seq x y z
N MET A 1 -6.82 6.23 -12.00
CA MET A 1 -8.12 6.78 -11.52
C MET A 1 -8.00 8.29 -11.38
N ARG A 2 -9.11 9.04 -11.46
CA ARG A 2 -9.11 10.49 -11.24
C ARG A 2 -9.38 10.77 -9.76
N ASP A 3 -8.74 11.82 -9.26
CA ASP A 3 -8.88 12.27 -7.88
C ASP A 3 -10.15 13.12 -7.71
N SER A 4 -10.72 13.08 -6.51
CA SER A 4 -11.89 13.90 -6.12
C SER A 4 -11.97 13.98 -4.60
N ASP A 5 -12.53 15.07 -4.08
CA ASP A 5 -12.68 15.31 -2.64
C ASP A 5 -13.78 14.44 -1.97
N ASP A 6 -14.56 13.72 -2.77
CA ASP A 6 -15.58 12.79 -2.28
C ASP A 6 -14.99 11.52 -1.63
N TRP A 7 -15.75 10.85 -0.76
CA TRP A 7 -15.34 9.55 -0.21
C TRP A 7 -15.61 8.40 -1.20
N TRP A 8 -14.85 8.34 -2.29
CA TRP A 8 -15.07 7.39 -3.38
C TRP A 8 -14.33 6.05 -3.22
N VAL A 9 -13.36 5.98 -2.30
CA VAL A 9 -12.59 4.76 -2.02
C VAL A 9 -12.08 4.74 -0.58
N PHE A 10 -12.14 3.58 0.06
CA PHE A 10 -11.50 3.33 1.35
C PHE A 10 -10.11 2.72 1.14
N ILE A 11 -9.10 3.23 1.85
CA ILE A 11 -7.71 2.75 1.79
C ILE A 11 -7.12 2.63 3.20
N ASP A 12 -7.29 3.67 4.01
CA ASP A 12 -6.94 3.69 5.43
C ASP A 12 -7.77 4.75 6.15
N TRP A 13 -7.85 4.70 7.48
CA TRP A 13 -8.42 5.76 8.31
C TRP A 13 -7.42 6.92 8.47
N GLN A 14 -7.11 7.57 7.35
CA GLN A 14 -6.19 8.70 7.27
C GLN A 14 -6.83 9.83 6.46
N ALA A 15 -7.24 10.91 7.15
CA ALA A 15 -8.00 12.00 6.54
C ALA A 15 -7.18 12.80 5.50
N GLU A 16 -5.87 12.92 5.73
CA GLU A 16 -4.97 13.66 4.83
C GLU A 16 -4.54 12.83 3.61
N LEU A 17 -4.95 11.56 3.51
CA LEU A 17 -4.51 10.68 2.44
C LEU A 17 -5.15 11.04 1.10
N ASN A 18 -4.33 11.45 0.14
CA ASN A 18 -4.72 11.41 -1.25
C ASN A 18 -4.77 9.95 -1.74
N LYS A 19 -5.89 9.54 -2.33
CA LYS A 19 -6.19 8.12 -2.60
C LYS A 19 -5.97 7.71 -4.06
N GLN A 20 -5.57 8.63 -4.94
CA GLN A 20 -5.45 8.38 -6.38
C GLN A 20 -4.49 7.22 -6.70
N ALA A 21 -3.28 7.26 -6.18
CA ALA A 21 -2.23 6.28 -6.49
C ALA A 21 -2.50 4.92 -5.83
N SER A 22 -2.96 4.92 -4.58
CA SER A 22 -3.32 3.70 -3.89
C SER A 22 -4.52 3.00 -4.56
N ALA A 23 -5.54 3.74 -4.99
CA ALA A 23 -6.66 3.18 -5.73
C ALA A 23 -6.26 2.63 -7.11
N GLN A 24 -5.33 3.28 -7.82
CA GLN A 24 -4.74 2.72 -9.03
C GLN A 24 -4.03 1.39 -8.74
N GLY A 25 -3.28 1.30 -7.64
CA GLY A 25 -2.66 0.06 -7.19
C GLY A 25 -3.69 -1.04 -6.89
N VAL A 26 -4.76 -0.73 -6.16
CA VAL A 26 -5.88 -1.67 -5.89
C VAL A 26 -6.49 -2.20 -7.18
N LEU A 27 -6.76 -1.33 -8.16
CA LEU A 27 -7.31 -1.72 -9.46
C LEU A 27 -6.40 -2.73 -10.18
N ILE A 28 -5.11 -2.43 -10.29
CA ILE A 28 -4.13 -3.30 -10.95
C ILE A 28 -4.01 -4.63 -10.20
N TYR A 29 -3.93 -4.58 -8.86
CA TYR A 29 -3.87 -5.75 -8.00
C TYR A 29 -5.09 -6.68 -8.17
N CYS A 30 -6.29 -6.13 -8.23
CA CYS A 30 -7.52 -6.89 -8.46
C CYS A 30 -7.61 -7.43 -9.90
N LEU A 31 -7.23 -6.64 -10.90
CA LEU A 31 -7.24 -7.08 -12.30
C LEU A 31 -6.27 -8.24 -12.53
N GLN A 32 -5.12 -8.27 -11.86
CA GLN A 32 -4.19 -9.40 -11.94
C GLN A 32 -4.81 -10.71 -11.40
N ARG A 33 -5.64 -10.63 -10.36
CA ARG A 33 -6.42 -11.78 -9.85
C ARG A 33 -7.55 -12.16 -10.79
N ALA A 34 -8.22 -11.18 -11.39
CA ALA A 34 -9.25 -11.43 -12.40
C ALA A 34 -8.66 -12.13 -13.63
N LEU A 35 -7.45 -11.77 -14.06
CA LEU A 35 -6.72 -12.47 -15.13
C LEU A 35 -6.44 -13.94 -14.77
N TRP A 36 -6.02 -14.22 -13.53
CA TRP A 36 -5.81 -15.59 -13.05
C TRP A 36 -7.09 -16.42 -13.05
N LEU A 37 -8.23 -15.81 -12.72
CA LEU A 37 -9.55 -16.46 -12.80
C LEU A 37 -9.98 -16.66 -14.27
N ALA A 38 -9.82 -15.65 -15.13
CA ALA A 38 -10.18 -15.72 -16.54
C ALA A 38 -9.43 -16.85 -17.27
N GLN A 39 -8.16 -17.08 -16.95
CA GLN A 39 -7.38 -18.21 -17.49
C GLN A 39 -8.05 -19.59 -17.27
N ARG A 40 -8.89 -19.74 -16.25
CA ARG A 40 -9.58 -21.01 -15.91
C ARG A 40 -11.01 -21.06 -16.42
N PHE A 41 -11.72 -19.92 -16.37
CA PHE A 41 -13.17 -19.90 -16.53
C PHE A 41 -13.66 -19.09 -17.74
N GLU A 42 -12.86 -18.12 -18.22
CA GLU A 42 -13.17 -17.30 -19.39
C GLU A 42 -11.91 -17.01 -20.24
N PRO A 43 -11.28 -18.03 -20.88
CA PRO A 43 -10.03 -17.86 -21.61
C PRO A 43 -10.09 -16.80 -22.72
N GLN A 44 -11.28 -16.57 -23.29
CA GLN A 44 -11.53 -15.55 -24.30
C GLN A 44 -11.27 -14.12 -23.80
N ARG A 45 -11.34 -13.85 -22.49
CA ARG A 45 -11.07 -12.51 -21.91
C ARG A 45 -9.59 -12.30 -21.57
N VAL A 46 -8.77 -13.35 -21.59
CA VAL A 46 -7.36 -13.29 -21.19
C VAL A 46 -6.57 -12.25 -22.01
N PRO A 47 -6.71 -12.15 -23.34
CA PRO A 47 -6.00 -11.12 -24.12
C PRO A 47 -6.34 -9.70 -23.67
N ASP A 48 -7.63 -9.39 -23.49
CA ASP A 48 -8.11 -8.06 -23.11
C ASP A 48 -7.64 -7.67 -21.70
N TYR A 49 -7.74 -8.60 -20.75
CA TYR A 49 -7.27 -8.36 -19.38
C TYR A 49 -5.76 -8.20 -19.31
N THR A 50 -5.01 -8.96 -20.12
CA THR A 50 -3.54 -8.84 -20.19
C THR A 50 -3.14 -7.47 -20.76
N ALA A 51 -3.76 -7.05 -21.87
CA ALA A 51 -3.52 -5.74 -22.47
C ALA A 51 -3.87 -4.59 -21.52
N THR A 52 -5.03 -4.67 -20.87
CA THR A 52 -5.49 -3.67 -19.89
C THR A 52 -4.55 -3.60 -18.68
N LEU A 53 -4.12 -4.76 -18.16
CA LEU A 53 -3.20 -4.81 -17.02
C LEU A 53 -1.85 -4.17 -17.36
N TRP A 54 -1.33 -4.43 -18.55
CA TRP A 54 -0.11 -3.81 -19.04
C TRP A 54 -0.26 -2.28 -19.14
N GLN A 55 -1.33 -1.80 -19.79
CA GLN A 55 -1.60 -0.37 -19.93
C GLN A 55 -1.70 0.35 -18.57
N LEU A 56 -2.38 -0.26 -17.60
CA LEU A 56 -2.54 0.34 -16.27
C LEU A 56 -1.22 0.40 -15.49
N LYS A 57 -0.35 -0.61 -15.62
CA LYS A 57 0.99 -0.62 -15.01
C LYS A 57 1.90 0.43 -15.64
N GLU A 58 1.90 0.53 -16.95
CA GLU A 58 2.69 1.55 -17.67
C GLU A 58 2.20 2.96 -17.34
N ALA A 59 0.88 3.19 -17.32
CA ALA A 59 0.33 4.47 -16.90
C ALA A 59 0.70 4.82 -15.45
N ALA A 60 0.71 3.85 -14.54
CA ALA A 60 1.14 4.07 -13.16
C ALA A 60 2.62 4.46 -13.07
N LEU A 61 3.51 3.79 -13.81
CA LEU A 61 4.92 4.19 -13.89
C LEU A 61 5.08 5.57 -14.51
N HIS A 62 4.44 5.82 -15.64
CA HIS A 62 4.62 7.08 -16.37
C HIS A 62 4.11 8.30 -15.61
N HIS A 63 2.98 8.17 -14.91
CA HIS A 63 2.31 9.32 -14.28
C HIS A 63 2.50 9.43 -12.77
N LEU A 64 2.73 8.31 -12.08
CA LEU A 64 2.76 8.29 -10.62
C LEU A 64 4.17 8.07 -10.06
N TRP A 65 5.13 7.62 -10.87
CA TRP A 65 6.51 7.49 -10.41
C TRP A 65 7.25 8.83 -10.50
N ASP A 66 7.87 9.23 -9.40
CA ASP A 66 8.77 10.38 -9.34
C ASP A 66 10.21 9.89 -9.47
N ASN A 67 10.86 10.16 -10.62
CA ASN A 67 12.23 9.72 -10.89
C ASN A 67 13.27 10.38 -9.99
N ASP A 68 13.05 11.60 -9.52
CA ASP A 68 14.04 12.30 -8.70
C ASP A 68 13.99 11.77 -7.27
N ARG A 69 12.77 11.59 -6.76
CA ARG A 69 12.53 11.12 -5.38
C ARG A 69 12.54 9.60 -5.28
N GLN A 70 12.46 8.90 -6.40
CA GLN A 70 12.38 7.43 -6.50
C GLN A 70 11.24 6.86 -5.64
N VAL A 71 10.05 7.47 -5.73
CA VAL A 71 8.84 7.06 -4.99
C VAL A 71 7.60 7.30 -5.84
N PHE A 72 6.47 6.71 -5.44
CA PHE A 72 5.19 7.03 -6.05
C PHE A 72 4.53 8.25 -5.41
N ILE A 73 3.99 9.13 -6.24
CA ILE A 73 3.25 10.34 -5.88
C ILE A 73 1.75 10.16 -6.15
N SER A 74 0.93 10.92 -5.43
CA SER A 74 -0.54 10.88 -5.54
C SER A 74 -1.15 12.28 -5.54
N GLY A 75 -2.12 12.50 -6.42
CA GLY A 75 -2.88 13.75 -6.50
C GLY A 75 -2.09 14.92 -7.13
N ALA A 76 -2.79 16.04 -7.33
CA ALA A 76 -2.21 17.23 -7.96
C ALA A 76 -1.01 17.81 -7.19
N VAL A 77 -1.02 17.67 -5.86
CA VAL A 77 0.05 18.14 -4.97
C VAL A 77 1.23 17.16 -4.85
N ARG A 78 1.23 16.06 -5.62
CA ARG A 78 2.31 15.06 -5.65
C ARG A 78 2.63 14.49 -4.25
N GLN A 79 1.58 14.20 -3.48
CA GLN A 79 1.71 13.69 -2.10
C GLN A 79 2.39 12.32 -2.10
N VAL A 80 3.29 12.11 -1.14
CA VAL A 80 3.92 10.80 -0.90
C VAL A 80 3.39 10.22 0.40
N SER A 81 2.80 9.02 0.30
CA SER A 81 2.17 8.33 1.42
C SER A 81 2.55 6.85 1.44
N TRP A 82 2.54 6.24 2.63
CA TRP A 82 2.75 4.79 2.76
C TRP A 82 1.75 3.99 1.91
N ALA A 83 0.48 4.39 1.93
CA ALA A 83 -0.57 3.73 1.18
C ALA A 83 -0.30 3.65 -0.33
N SER A 84 0.18 4.74 -0.95
CA SER A 84 0.52 4.75 -2.37
C SER A 84 1.63 3.75 -2.69
N GLN A 85 2.67 3.71 -1.86
CA GLN A 85 3.81 2.81 -2.10
C GLN A 85 3.40 1.36 -1.95
N ILE A 86 2.69 1.04 -0.86
CA ILE A 86 2.26 -0.33 -0.54
C ILE A 86 1.41 -0.89 -1.68
N TRP A 87 0.37 -0.16 -2.09
CA TRP A 87 -0.55 -0.66 -3.11
C TRP A 87 0.09 -0.79 -4.50
N LEU A 88 1.00 0.11 -4.88
CA LEU A 88 1.71 0.01 -6.17
C LEU A 88 2.81 -1.07 -6.16
N VAL A 89 3.42 -1.35 -5.00
CA VAL A 89 4.31 -2.50 -4.82
C VAL A 89 3.54 -3.82 -4.94
N LEU A 90 2.41 -3.94 -4.22
CA LEU A 90 1.55 -5.13 -4.28
C LEU A 90 0.99 -5.38 -5.68
N ALA A 91 0.70 -4.30 -6.42
CA ALA A 91 0.26 -4.33 -7.81
C ALA A 91 1.37 -4.69 -8.81
N GLU A 92 2.60 -4.93 -8.35
CA GLU A 92 3.75 -5.27 -9.18
C GLU A 92 4.00 -4.25 -10.31
N VAL A 93 3.89 -2.97 -9.96
CA VAL A 93 4.30 -1.87 -10.84
C VAL A 93 5.82 -1.75 -10.80
N GLY A 94 6.45 -1.52 -11.95
CA GLY A 94 7.92 -1.48 -12.08
C GLY A 94 8.60 -2.85 -12.04
N THR A 95 9.91 -2.83 -11.87
CA THR A 95 10.71 -4.08 -11.76
C THR A 95 10.77 -4.57 -10.31
N ALA A 96 11.07 -5.85 -10.11
CA ALA A 96 11.25 -6.42 -8.77
C ALA A 96 12.36 -5.70 -7.99
N GLY A 97 13.48 -5.38 -8.65
CA GLY A 97 14.59 -4.63 -8.06
C GLY A 97 14.18 -3.21 -7.64
N GLN A 98 13.41 -2.51 -8.48
CA GLN A 98 12.88 -1.18 -8.16
C GLN A 98 11.97 -1.22 -6.93
N ARG A 99 11.06 -2.21 -6.85
CA ARG A 99 10.16 -2.37 -5.69
C ARG A 99 10.93 -2.68 -4.41
N GLN A 100 11.91 -3.58 -4.46
CA GLN A 100 12.76 -3.88 -3.31
C GLN A 100 13.53 -2.65 -2.84
N ALA A 101 14.15 -1.90 -3.76
CA ALA A 101 14.87 -0.67 -3.45
C ALA A 101 13.94 0.39 -2.85
N LEU A 102 12.72 0.53 -3.39
CA LEU A 102 11.69 1.40 -2.83
C LEU A 102 11.36 1.02 -1.39
N MET A 103 11.05 -0.24 -1.11
CA MET A 103 10.67 -0.68 0.24
C MET A 103 11.78 -0.44 1.27
N ARG A 104 13.05 -0.66 0.90
CA ARG A 104 14.20 -0.32 1.76
C ARG A 104 14.33 1.18 2.00
N ARG A 105 14.14 1.99 0.97
CA ARG A 105 14.19 3.46 1.09
C ARG A 105 13.13 3.99 2.04
N LEU A 106 11.91 3.45 2.00
CA LEU A 106 10.82 3.88 2.87
C LEU A 106 11.07 3.60 4.36
N GLN A 107 11.91 2.60 4.69
CA GLN A 107 12.34 2.37 6.07
C GLN A 107 13.33 3.42 6.55
N GLN A 108 14.19 3.92 5.65
CA GLN A 108 15.18 4.96 5.96
C GLN A 108 14.54 6.36 5.95
N GLN A 109 13.56 6.57 5.07
CA GLN A 109 12.89 7.84 4.81
C GLN A 109 11.38 7.62 4.76
N PRO A 110 10.73 7.46 5.92
CA PRO A 110 9.29 7.19 5.96
C PRO A 110 8.50 8.38 5.41
N PRO A 111 7.49 8.14 4.54
CA PRO A 111 6.55 9.16 4.11
C PRO A 111 5.86 9.86 5.28
N ALA A 112 5.58 11.16 5.12
CA ALA A 112 4.87 11.95 6.13
C ALA A 112 3.46 11.42 6.40
N ILE A 113 2.75 10.95 5.37
CA ILE A 113 1.43 10.33 5.51
C ILE A 113 1.59 8.87 5.97
N ALA A 114 1.44 8.68 7.28
CA ALA A 114 1.61 7.41 7.99
C ALA A 114 0.45 6.42 7.79
N MET A 115 0.69 5.17 8.19
CA MET A 115 -0.33 4.12 8.32
C MET A 115 -0.99 4.18 9.69
N ASN A 116 -2.32 4.31 9.73
CA ASN A 116 -3.07 4.46 10.98
C ASN A 116 -3.67 3.14 11.48
N THR A 117 -3.92 2.19 10.59
CA THR A 117 -4.63 0.95 10.96
C THR A 117 -3.77 -0.31 10.88
N PRO A 118 -4.10 -1.35 11.68
CA PRO A 118 -3.60 -2.70 11.46
C PRO A 118 -3.91 -3.23 10.04
N TYR A 119 -5.01 -2.76 9.43
CA TYR A 119 -5.41 -3.12 8.07
C TYR A 119 -4.36 -2.70 7.03
N LEU A 120 -3.91 -1.44 7.03
CA LEU A 120 -2.87 -1.02 6.07
C LEU A 120 -1.50 -1.61 6.43
N ARG A 121 -1.22 -1.82 7.73
CA ARG A 121 0.02 -2.49 8.16
C ARG A 121 0.11 -3.95 7.72
N HIS A 122 -1.00 -4.66 7.66
CA HIS A 122 -1.04 -5.99 7.05
C HIS A 122 -0.52 -5.94 5.61
N HIS A 123 -1.02 -5.01 4.80
CA HIS A 123 -0.59 -4.86 3.40
C HIS A 123 0.87 -4.44 3.29
N HIS A 124 1.37 -3.60 4.22
CA HIS A 124 2.79 -3.27 4.32
C HIS A 124 3.68 -4.51 4.51
N ILE A 125 3.31 -5.41 5.42
CA ILE A 125 4.03 -6.68 5.64
C ILE A 125 4.02 -7.54 4.38
N VAL A 126 2.87 -7.65 3.70
CA VAL A 126 2.78 -8.41 2.45
C VAL A 126 3.68 -7.81 1.37
N ALA A 127 3.75 -6.47 1.27
CA ALA A 127 4.62 -5.77 0.33
C ALA A 127 6.12 -6.02 0.62
N LEU A 128 6.52 -6.06 1.89
CA LEU A 128 7.88 -6.44 2.30
C LEU A 128 8.20 -7.88 1.87
N LEU A 129 7.31 -8.83 2.16
CA LEU A 129 7.49 -10.23 1.78
C LEU A 129 7.58 -10.41 0.26
N GLN A 130 6.69 -9.78 -0.50
CA GLN A 130 6.70 -9.80 -1.97
C GLN A 130 7.98 -9.17 -2.56
N SER A 131 8.62 -8.26 -1.81
CA SER A 131 9.88 -7.62 -2.17
C SER A 131 11.12 -8.37 -1.66
N GLY A 132 10.94 -9.57 -1.09
CA GLY A 132 12.04 -10.40 -0.57
C GLY A 132 12.63 -9.90 0.76
N LEU A 133 11.96 -8.97 1.44
CA LEU A 133 12.41 -8.34 2.71
C LEU A 133 11.81 -9.07 3.91
N ARG A 134 12.13 -10.37 4.04
CA ARG A 134 11.51 -11.26 5.03
C ARG A 134 11.88 -10.87 6.47
N GLU A 135 13.13 -10.52 6.71
CA GLU A 135 13.60 -10.18 8.06
C GLU A 135 12.91 -8.91 8.55
N GLU A 136 12.80 -7.91 7.68
CA GLU A 136 12.12 -6.65 7.95
C GLU A 136 10.61 -6.86 8.17
N ALA A 137 9.98 -7.76 7.40
CA ALA A 137 8.58 -8.13 7.62
C ALA A 137 8.37 -8.76 9.01
N VAL A 138 9.24 -9.66 9.42
CA VAL A 138 9.18 -10.28 10.77
C VAL A 138 9.42 -9.24 11.86
N ALA A 139 10.37 -8.32 11.65
CA ALA A 139 10.63 -7.22 12.58
C ALA A 139 9.40 -6.32 12.74
N GLU A 140 8.72 -5.95 11.65
CA GLU A 140 7.50 -5.13 11.69
C GLU A 140 6.36 -5.83 12.43
N ILE A 141 6.17 -7.13 12.21
CA ILE A 141 5.17 -7.93 12.94
C ILE A 141 5.45 -7.88 14.45
N LYS A 142 6.69 -8.17 14.84
CA LYS A 142 7.12 -8.15 16.25
C LYS A 142 6.99 -6.74 16.86
N ALA A 143 7.41 -5.71 16.14
CA ALA A 143 7.37 -4.34 16.63
C ALA A 143 5.94 -3.83 16.81
N TYR A 144 5.03 -4.11 15.87
CA TYR A 144 3.68 -3.59 15.92
C TYR A 144 2.74 -4.43 16.79
N TRP A 145 2.60 -5.73 16.49
CA TRP A 145 1.69 -6.63 17.22
C TRP A 145 2.29 -7.15 18.52
N GLY A 146 3.62 -7.26 18.63
CA GLY A 146 4.27 -7.71 19.87
C GLY A 146 4.01 -6.78 21.05
N ARG A 147 3.69 -5.49 20.81
CA ARG A 147 3.23 -4.56 21.85
C ARG A 147 1.91 -4.96 22.51
N TRP A 148 1.14 -5.84 21.87
CA TRP A 148 -0.15 -6.32 22.36
C TRP A 148 -0.02 -7.69 23.02
N SER A 149 1.20 -8.23 23.12
CA SER A 149 1.46 -9.46 23.86
C SER A 149 1.26 -9.22 25.36
N PRO A 150 0.64 -10.16 26.11
CA PRO A 150 0.54 -10.09 27.57
C PRO A 150 1.89 -9.98 28.29
N THR A 151 2.96 -10.41 27.63
CA THR A 151 4.34 -10.38 28.13
C THR A 151 5.13 -9.16 27.68
N ALA A 152 4.51 -8.22 26.95
CA ALA A 152 5.18 -6.99 26.55
C ALA A 152 5.49 -6.14 27.80
N PRO A 153 6.72 -5.62 27.95
CA PRO A 153 7.03 -4.72 29.05
C PRO A 153 6.10 -3.51 28.99
N THR A 154 5.38 -3.24 30.09
CA THR A 154 4.53 -2.06 30.23
C THR A 154 5.40 -0.82 30.07
N PRO A 155 5.14 0.08 29.10
CA PRO A 155 6.00 1.24 28.90
C PRO A 155 5.93 2.17 30.13
N SER A 156 7.07 2.36 30.79
CA SER A 156 7.23 3.36 31.85
C SER A 156 7.34 4.76 31.23
N GLY A 157 6.20 5.38 30.97
CA GLY A 157 6.12 6.80 30.63
C GLY A 157 5.58 7.11 29.22
N LYS A 158 4.66 8.08 29.19
CA LYS A 158 4.03 8.80 28.07
C LYS A 158 4.47 8.40 26.66
N PHE A 159 4.04 7.24 26.20
CA PHE A 159 3.85 6.98 24.77
C PHE A 159 2.36 7.07 24.49
N SER A 160 1.99 7.97 23.58
CA SER A 160 0.66 8.04 23.00
C SER A 160 0.31 6.66 22.44
N THR A 161 -0.61 5.97 23.11
CA THR A 161 -1.34 4.85 22.53
C THR A 161 -1.82 5.27 21.15
N PRO A 162 -1.57 4.48 20.07
CA PRO A 162 -2.29 4.72 18.84
C PRO A 162 -3.78 4.64 19.18
N ASN A 163 -4.50 5.74 18.97
CA ASN A 163 -5.94 5.87 19.19
C ASN A 163 -6.67 4.84 18.30
N ILE A 164 -6.81 3.61 18.78
CA ILE A 164 -7.54 2.53 18.12
C ILE A 164 -8.86 2.25 18.86
N LEU A 165 -9.15 2.93 19.98
CA LEU A 165 -10.37 2.70 20.77
C LEU A 165 -11.35 3.87 20.79
N THR A 166 -11.32 4.77 19.81
CA THR A 166 -12.49 5.61 19.50
C THR A 166 -13.11 5.16 18.19
N PHE A 167 -13.57 3.91 18.16
CA PHE A 167 -14.64 3.53 17.25
C PHE A 167 -15.91 4.24 17.74
N PRO A 168 -16.59 5.07 16.92
CA PRO A 168 -17.94 5.48 17.26
C PRO A 168 -18.79 4.21 17.31
N VAL A 169 -19.23 3.86 18.51
CA VAL A 169 -20.35 2.95 18.69
C VAL A 169 -21.53 3.64 18.00
N TRP A 170 -22.05 3.03 16.94
CA TRP A 170 -23.29 3.47 16.33
C TRP A 170 -24.38 3.44 17.41
N GLN A 171 -24.85 4.63 17.81
CA GLN A 171 -26.15 4.79 18.45
C GLN A 171 -27.20 4.96 17.37
#